data_AF-R8VT38-F1
#
_entry.id   AF-R8VT38-F1
#
_cell.length_a   1.000
_cell.length_b   1.000
_cell.length_c   1.000
_cell.angle_alpha   90.00
_cell.angle_beta   90.00
_cell.angle_gamma   90.00
#
_symmetry.space_group_name_H-M   'P 1'
#
loop_
_entity.id
_entity.type
_entity.pdbx_description
1 polymer ?
#
loop_
_entity_poly.entity_id
_entity_poly.type
_entity_poly.pdbx_seq_one_letter_code
_entity_poly.pdbx_strand_id
1 'polypeptide(L)'
;MLTRIWKTYKKQCIIAIVALAAVLIPLYLYFMFQTGIWYQDAFLVKQRDGSFQGKKDGIHYVLHITPTQNGAQIDFSVNGQSRQYEVVKTELDGIPAAEFYENGEQVLEGTVMNLERNYYLVINNEEDIIDGMDIHISTGEESDPEEYFPKYGTQYSWTVMCLEDSYDRRGEPMFLFFAALFGIPLFLDIRYPDLFFELRYRRYVDGDCEPSEYYRFWQVIGRVISAIAIIIFLWMGLLNIV
;
A
#
# COMPACT_ATOMS: atom_id res chain seq x y z
N MET A 1 34.27 9.46 27.13
CA MET A 1 34.40 8.24 26.30
C MET A 1 33.64 8.36 24.97
N LEU A 2 32.35 8.76 25.00
CA LEU A 2 31.52 9.04 23.81
C LEU A 2 32.14 10.03 22.80
N THR A 3 32.80 11.09 23.28
CA THR A 3 33.45 12.12 22.44
C THR A 3 34.65 11.62 21.63
N ARG A 4 35.33 10.57 22.10
CA ARG A 4 36.50 9.97 21.42
C ARG A 4 36.06 8.97 20.35
N ILE A 5 35.02 8.18 20.64
CA ILE A 5 34.36 7.27 19.68
C ILE A 5 33.75 8.08 18.52
N TRP A 6 33.06 9.19 18.82
CA TRP A 6 32.47 10.01 17.77
C TRP A 6 33.51 10.61 16.80
N LYS A 7 34.69 11.01 17.30
CA LYS A 7 35.77 11.56 16.46
C LYS A 7 36.41 10.51 15.52
N THR A 8 36.52 9.27 15.98
CA THR A 8 37.13 8.18 15.20
C THR A 8 36.13 7.54 14.21
N TYR A 9 34.85 7.46 14.57
CA TYR A 9 33.83 6.73 13.81
C TYR A 9 32.86 7.62 13.02
N LYS A 10 33.00 8.96 13.05
CA LYS A 10 32.11 9.92 12.35
C LYS A 10 31.86 9.57 10.88
N LYS A 11 32.93 9.25 10.14
CA LYS A 11 32.81 8.85 8.72
C LYS A 11 32.11 7.50 8.57
N GLN A 12 32.41 6.53 9.43
CA GLN A 12 31.86 5.19 9.36
C GLN A 12 30.36 5.16 9.71
N CYS A 13 29.90 5.95 10.69
CA CYS A 13 28.48 6.09 11.02
C CYS A 13 27.68 6.75 9.89
N ILE A 14 28.21 7.80 9.26
CA ILE A 14 27.54 8.45 8.11
C ILE A 14 27.46 7.48 6.93
N ILE A 15 28.54 6.75 6.64
CA ILE A 15 28.53 5.73 5.58
C ILE A 15 27.49 4.64 5.88
N ALA A 16 27.41 4.16 7.12
CA ALA A 16 26.44 3.13 7.52
C ALA A 16 24.98 3.60 7.34
N ILE A 17 24.66 4.84 7.74
CA ILE A 17 23.34 5.44 7.57
C ILE A 17 22.98 5.57 6.08
N VAL A 18 23.90 6.09 5.27
CA VAL A 18 23.67 6.26 3.83
C VAL A 18 23.49 4.90 3.15
N ALA A 19 24.31 3.91 3.52
CA ALA A 19 24.18 2.55 3.00
C ALA A 19 22.83 1.94 3.39
N LEU A 20 22.38 2.12 4.63
CA LEU A 20 21.06 1.62 5.07
C LEU A 20 19.92 2.29 4.30
N ALA A 21 19.93 3.61 4.14
CA ALA A 21 18.94 4.31 3.33
C ALA A 21 18.96 3.87 1.86
N ALA A 22 20.15 3.66 1.29
CA ALA A 22 20.32 3.19 -0.08
C ALA A 22 19.79 1.76 -0.30
N VAL A 23 19.65 0.95 0.76
CA VAL A 23 19.00 -0.38 0.71
C VAL A 23 17.49 -0.26 0.98
N LEU A 24 17.08 0.53 1.97
CA LEU A 24 15.67 0.67 2.35
C LEU A 24 14.82 1.34 1.26
N ILE A 25 15.36 2.35 0.56
CA ILE A 25 14.64 3.05 -0.51
C ILE A 25 14.25 2.09 -1.65
N PRO A 26 15.17 1.37 -2.31
CA PRO A 26 14.80 0.47 -3.39
C PRO A 26 13.94 -0.70 -2.90
N LEU A 27 14.16 -1.19 -1.67
CA LEU A 27 13.30 -2.22 -1.08
C LEU A 27 11.86 -1.71 -0.90
N TYR A 28 11.70 -0.50 -0.37
CA TYR A 28 10.38 0.13 -0.21
C TYR A 28 9.70 0.35 -1.57
N LEU A 29 10.44 0.90 -2.53
CA LEU A 29 9.92 1.10 -3.89
C LEU A 29 9.50 -0.23 -4.53
N TYR A 30 10.30 -1.29 -4.36
CA TYR A 30 9.97 -2.61 -4.87
C TYR A 30 8.61 -3.10 -4.36
N PHE A 31 8.36 -3.01 -3.05
CA PHE A 31 7.06 -3.40 -2.48
C PHE A 31 5.94 -2.43 -2.87
N MET A 32 6.20 -1.13 -2.93
CA MET A 32 5.18 -0.12 -3.27
C MET A 32 4.65 -0.27 -4.69
N PHE A 33 5.50 -0.70 -5.64
CA PHE A 33 5.10 -0.93 -7.02
C PHE A 33 4.49 -2.32 -7.26
N GLN A 34 4.40 -3.17 -6.24
CA GLN A 34 3.60 -4.38 -6.35
C GLN A 34 2.12 -4.00 -6.41
N THR A 35 1.49 -4.37 -7.51
CA THR A 35 0.05 -4.29 -7.69
C THR A 35 -0.62 -5.54 -7.15
N GLY A 36 -1.84 -5.40 -6.68
CA GLY A 36 -2.57 -6.50 -6.05
C GLY A 36 -3.98 -6.09 -5.64
N ILE A 37 -4.60 -6.92 -4.82
CA ILE A 37 -5.96 -6.73 -4.33
C ILE A 37 -5.95 -7.00 -2.83
N TRP A 38 -6.63 -6.17 -2.04
CA TRP A 38 -6.85 -6.44 -0.62
C TRP A 38 -8.07 -7.35 -0.41
N TYR A 39 -7.89 -8.42 0.37
CA TYR A 39 -8.97 -9.32 0.77
C TYR A 39 -8.75 -9.77 2.23
N GLN A 40 -9.70 -9.47 3.12
CA GLN A 40 -9.62 -9.83 4.55
C GLN A 40 -8.27 -9.45 5.21
N ASP A 41 -7.82 -8.21 4.93
CA ASP A 41 -6.50 -7.65 5.27
C ASP A 41 -5.28 -8.42 4.73
N ALA A 42 -5.46 -9.43 3.87
CA ALA A 42 -4.40 -10.04 3.12
C ALA A 42 -4.22 -9.29 1.79
N PHE A 43 -2.99 -8.86 1.51
CA PHE A 43 -2.66 -8.30 0.19
C PHE A 43 -2.31 -9.43 -0.78
N LEU A 44 -3.16 -9.65 -1.78
CA LEU A 44 -2.97 -10.63 -2.83
C LEU A 44 -2.15 -10.00 -3.96
N VAL A 45 -0.87 -10.33 -4.04
CA VAL A 45 0.07 -9.76 -5.02
C VAL A 45 -0.19 -10.38 -6.39
N LYS A 46 -0.28 -9.52 -7.42
CA LYS A 46 -0.39 -9.93 -8.82
C LYS A 46 0.88 -10.67 -9.26
N GLN A 47 0.70 -11.88 -9.75
CA GLN A 47 1.74 -12.77 -10.25
C GLN A 47 1.92 -12.60 -11.76
N ARG A 48 2.98 -13.20 -12.30
CA ARG A 48 3.29 -13.13 -13.74
C ARG A 48 2.31 -13.89 -14.62
N ASP A 49 1.66 -14.91 -14.07
CA ASP A 49 0.63 -15.69 -14.75
C ASP A 49 -0.74 -14.99 -14.75
N GLY A 50 -0.86 -13.83 -14.10
CA GLY A 50 -2.11 -13.08 -13.98
C GLY A 50 -2.93 -13.41 -12.73
N SER A 51 -2.54 -14.45 -11.97
CA SER A 51 -3.16 -14.77 -10.68
C SER A 51 -2.76 -13.76 -9.60
N PHE A 52 -3.54 -13.70 -8.53
CA PHE A 52 -3.26 -12.93 -7.33
C PHE A 52 -3.08 -13.90 -6.17
N GLN A 53 -1.98 -13.75 -5.42
CA GLN A 53 -1.64 -14.69 -4.35
C GLN A 53 -1.22 -13.96 -3.09
N GLY A 54 -1.67 -14.45 -1.94
CA GLY A 54 -1.33 -13.87 -0.64
C GLY A 54 -1.46 -14.88 0.49
N LYS A 55 -0.95 -14.51 1.65
CA LYS A 55 -1.00 -15.33 2.86
C LYS A 55 -1.21 -14.46 4.08
N LYS A 56 -2.15 -14.83 4.95
CA LYS A 56 -2.36 -14.20 6.27
C LYS A 56 -2.77 -15.28 7.27
N ASP A 57 -2.23 -15.23 8.48
CA ASP A 57 -2.58 -16.13 9.61
C ASP A 57 -2.58 -17.63 9.27
N GLY A 58 -1.63 -18.06 8.43
CA GLY A 58 -1.51 -19.45 7.99
C GLY A 58 -2.39 -19.82 6.80
N ILE A 59 -3.35 -18.97 6.44
CA ILE A 59 -4.27 -19.14 5.31
C ILE A 59 -3.62 -18.63 4.03
N HIS A 60 -3.64 -19.46 2.99
CA HIS A 60 -3.14 -19.14 1.66
C HIS A 60 -4.30 -18.89 0.70
N TYR A 61 -4.28 -17.73 0.05
CA TYR A 61 -5.30 -17.31 -0.91
C TYR A 61 -4.72 -17.28 -2.32
N VAL A 62 -5.46 -17.85 -3.28
CA VAL A 62 -5.16 -17.76 -4.71
C VAL A 62 -6.42 -17.30 -5.42
N LEU A 63 -6.30 -16.25 -6.22
CA LEU A 63 -7.39 -15.64 -6.95
C LEU A 63 -7.00 -15.54 -8.43
N HIS A 64 -7.83 -16.08 -9.31
CA HIS A 64 -7.71 -15.91 -10.75
C HIS A 64 -8.95 -15.20 -11.25
N ILE A 65 -8.78 -14.10 -11.98
CA ILE A 65 -9.90 -13.34 -12.55
C ILE A 65 -9.68 -13.25 -14.05
N THR A 66 -10.63 -13.78 -14.81
CA THR A 66 -10.61 -13.77 -16.27
C THR A 66 -11.74 -12.89 -16.76
N PRO A 67 -11.47 -11.77 -17.46
CA PRO A 67 -12.52 -10.90 -17.96
C PRO A 67 -13.34 -11.61 -19.04
N THR A 68 -14.66 -11.47 -18.97
CA THR A 68 -15.61 -11.92 -20.00
C THR A 68 -16.18 -10.71 -20.74
N GLN A 69 -17.11 -10.89 -21.68
CA GLN A 69 -17.64 -9.76 -22.47
C GLN A 69 -18.34 -8.72 -21.61
N ASN A 70 -19.13 -9.16 -20.62
CA ASN A 70 -19.94 -8.29 -19.76
C ASN A 70 -19.62 -8.49 -18.27
N GLY A 71 -18.48 -9.08 -17.92
CA GLY A 71 -18.25 -9.51 -16.54
C GLY A 71 -16.88 -10.13 -16.31
N ALA A 72 -16.79 -11.04 -15.34
CA ALA A 72 -15.58 -11.82 -15.09
C ALA A 72 -15.89 -13.20 -14.52
N GLN A 73 -15.05 -14.16 -14.88
CA GLN A 73 -14.98 -15.46 -14.25
C GLN A 73 -13.90 -15.42 -13.16
N ILE A 74 -14.24 -15.87 -11.96
CA ILE A 74 -13.42 -15.79 -10.76
C ILE A 74 -13.20 -17.20 -10.22
N ASP A 75 -11.96 -17.65 -10.23
CA ASP A 75 -11.55 -18.87 -9.54
C ASP A 75 -10.83 -18.45 -8.25
N PHE A 76 -11.42 -18.78 -7.11
CA PHE A 76 -10.87 -18.40 -5.81
C PHE A 76 -10.58 -19.64 -4.96
N SER A 77 -9.39 -19.70 -4.37
CA SER A 77 -8.92 -20.82 -3.57
C SER A 77 -8.45 -20.37 -2.20
N VAL A 78 -8.95 -21.06 -1.17
CA VAL A 78 -8.51 -20.91 0.23
C VAL A 78 -7.87 -22.22 0.66
N ASN A 79 -6.58 -22.19 1.01
CA ASN A 79 -5.83 -23.39 1.43
C ASN A 79 -5.96 -24.59 0.46
N GLY A 80 -6.13 -24.32 -0.84
CA GLY A 80 -6.28 -25.34 -1.88
C GLY A 80 -7.72 -25.80 -2.14
N GLN A 81 -8.69 -25.34 -1.35
CA GLN A 81 -10.11 -25.52 -1.67
C GLN A 81 -10.57 -24.40 -2.61
N SER A 82 -10.84 -24.76 -3.85
CA SER A 82 -11.24 -23.80 -4.89
C SER A 82 -12.75 -23.79 -5.10
N ARG A 83 -13.30 -22.58 -5.31
CA ARG A 83 -14.66 -22.34 -5.79
C ARG A 83 -14.61 -21.47 -7.03
N GLN A 84 -15.55 -21.72 -7.93
CA GLN A 84 -15.67 -20.99 -9.19
C GLN A 84 -16.94 -20.13 -9.16
N TYR A 85 -16.74 -18.87 -9.46
CA TYR A 85 -17.78 -17.86 -9.54
C TYR A 85 -17.76 -17.21 -10.92
N GLU A 86 -18.92 -16.74 -11.36
CA GLU A 86 -19.02 -15.88 -12.53
C GLU A 86 -19.97 -14.74 -12.19
N VAL A 87 -19.54 -13.52 -12.53
CA VAL A 87 -20.31 -12.32 -12.31
C VAL A 87 -20.53 -11.66 -13.65
N VAL A 88 -21.80 -11.48 -14.01
CA VAL A 88 -22.21 -10.79 -15.24
C VAL A 88 -22.84 -9.46 -14.86
N LYS A 89 -22.29 -8.36 -15.37
CA LYS A 89 -22.84 -7.04 -15.18
C LYS A 89 -24.05 -6.87 -16.10
N THR A 90 -25.14 -6.41 -15.51
CA THR A 90 -26.41 -6.12 -16.16
C THR A 90 -26.90 -4.73 -15.72
N GLU A 91 -28.03 -4.29 -16.25
CA GLU A 91 -28.71 -3.06 -15.86
C GLU A 91 -30.19 -3.35 -15.69
N LEU A 92 -30.75 -2.96 -14.54
CA LEU A 92 -32.17 -3.07 -14.24
C LEU A 92 -32.74 -1.65 -14.09
N ASP A 93 -33.64 -1.26 -14.99
CA ASP A 93 -34.26 0.07 -15.01
C ASP A 93 -33.27 1.25 -14.97
N GLY A 94 -32.10 1.08 -15.59
CA GLY A 94 -31.02 2.09 -15.62
C GLY A 94 -30.18 2.16 -14.34
N ILE A 95 -30.37 1.21 -13.42
CA ILE A 95 -29.55 1.03 -12.22
C ILE A 95 -28.57 -0.13 -12.47
N PRO A 96 -27.28 0.01 -12.10
CA PRO A 96 -26.32 -1.09 -12.21
C PRO A 96 -26.81 -2.33 -11.47
N ALA A 97 -26.77 -3.47 -12.14
CA ALA A 97 -27.18 -4.76 -11.59
C ALA A 97 -26.15 -5.84 -11.94
N ALA A 98 -26.25 -7.00 -11.28
CA ALA A 98 -25.39 -8.12 -11.53
C ALA A 98 -26.11 -9.45 -11.35
N GLU A 99 -25.75 -10.40 -12.19
CA GLU A 99 -26.09 -11.82 -12.03
C GLU A 99 -24.85 -12.55 -11.51
N PHE A 100 -25.05 -13.35 -10.47
CA PHE A 100 -24.01 -14.12 -9.81
C PHE A 100 -24.26 -15.60 -10.04
N TYR A 101 -23.23 -16.28 -10.51
CA TYR A 101 -23.25 -17.70 -10.83
C TYR A 101 -22.21 -18.42 -9.98
N GLU A 102 -22.59 -19.58 -9.43
CA GLU A 102 -21.67 -20.49 -8.76
C GLU A 102 -21.66 -21.83 -9.50
N ASN A 103 -20.48 -22.29 -9.92
CA ASN A 103 -20.34 -23.52 -10.72
C ASN A 103 -21.26 -23.57 -11.96
N GLY A 104 -21.59 -22.41 -12.53
CA GLY A 104 -22.44 -22.28 -13.73
C GLY A 104 -23.95 -22.23 -13.47
N GLU A 105 -24.40 -22.31 -12.21
CA GLU A 105 -25.81 -22.09 -11.85
C GLU A 105 -26.01 -20.67 -11.32
N GLN A 106 -27.05 -19.99 -11.79
CA GLN A 106 -27.39 -18.64 -11.30
C GLN A 106 -27.92 -18.76 -9.87
N VAL A 107 -27.20 -18.16 -8.92
CA VAL A 107 -27.56 -18.19 -7.50
C VAL A 107 -28.27 -16.91 -7.07
N LEU A 108 -27.91 -15.78 -7.67
CA LEU A 108 -28.45 -14.47 -7.30
C LEU A 108 -28.53 -13.54 -8.50
N GLU A 109 -29.58 -12.74 -8.55
CA GLU A 109 -29.68 -11.54 -9.38
C GLU A 109 -30.03 -10.38 -8.46
N GLY A 110 -29.34 -9.26 -8.62
CA GLY A 110 -29.55 -8.12 -7.75
C GLY A 110 -29.01 -6.82 -8.30
N THR A 111 -29.54 -5.73 -7.76
CA THR A 111 -29.04 -4.38 -8.02
C THR A 111 -27.78 -4.14 -7.19
N VAL A 112 -26.81 -3.45 -7.78
CA VAL A 112 -25.52 -3.18 -7.16
C VAL A 112 -25.33 -1.69 -6.94
N MET A 113 -25.07 -1.31 -5.69
CA MET A 113 -24.85 0.08 -5.29
C MET A 113 -23.40 0.26 -4.81
N ASN A 114 -22.69 1.24 -5.36
CA ASN A 114 -21.37 1.63 -4.87
C ASN A 114 -21.54 2.48 -3.59
N LEU A 115 -20.93 2.05 -2.49
CA LEU A 115 -20.92 2.80 -1.24
C LEU A 115 -19.66 3.68 -1.13
N GLU A 116 -18.51 3.07 -1.36
CA GLU A 116 -17.20 3.72 -1.45
C GLU A 116 -16.35 2.98 -2.47
N ARG A 117 -15.31 3.63 -3.04
CA ARG A 117 -14.39 3.12 -4.08
C ARG A 117 -14.65 1.69 -4.58
N ASN A 118 -14.35 0.69 -3.75
CA ASN A 118 -14.36 -0.73 -4.08
C ASN A 118 -15.33 -1.56 -3.21
N TYR A 119 -16.21 -0.91 -2.46
CA TYR A 119 -17.24 -1.53 -1.64
C TYR A 119 -18.60 -1.36 -2.30
N TYR A 120 -19.21 -2.51 -2.58
CA TYR A 120 -20.50 -2.60 -3.24
C TYR A 120 -21.50 -3.31 -2.34
N LEU A 121 -22.70 -2.78 -2.31
CA LEU A 121 -23.86 -3.37 -1.66
C LEU A 121 -24.73 -4.04 -2.73
N VAL A 122 -25.17 -5.26 -2.46
CA VAL A 122 -26.00 -6.05 -3.37
C VAL A 122 -27.38 -6.23 -2.76
N ILE A 123 -28.40 -5.77 -3.50
CA ILE A 123 -29.82 -5.83 -3.11
C ILE A 123 -30.50 -6.81 -4.05
N ASN A 124 -31.24 -7.79 -3.51
CA ASN A 124 -32.02 -8.70 -4.34
C ASN A 124 -33.28 -8.01 -4.91
N ASN A 125 -34.02 -8.75 -5.74
CA ASN A 125 -35.27 -8.28 -6.32
C ASN A 125 -36.40 -8.04 -5.30
N GLU A 126 -36.26 -8.51 -4.05
CA GLU A 126 -37.21 -8.31 -2.95
C GLU A 126 -36.85 -7.07 -2.10
N GLU A 127 -35.88 -6.26 -2.55
CA GLU A 127 -35.33 -5.09 -1.86
C GLU A 127 -34.56 -5.41 -0.55
N ASP A 128 -34.20 -6.67 -0.32
CA ASP A 128 -33.39 -7.11 0.81
C ASP A 128 -31.89 -6.97 0.52
N ILE A 129 -31.15 -6.49 1.52
CA ILE A 129 -29.69 -6.40 1.46
C ILE A 129 -29.11 -7.79 1.69
N ILE A 130 -28.53 -8.37 0.64
CA ILE A 130 -27.93 -9.72 0.67
C ILE A 130 -26.46 -9.66 1.04
N ASP A 131 -25.76 -8.62 0.58
CA ASP A 131 -24.36 -8.41 0.91
C ASP A 131 -24.05 -6.91 0.98
N GLY A 132 -23.30 -6.53 2.01
CA GLY A 132 -23.06 -5.13 2.38
C GLY A 132 -22.10 -5.01 3.54
N MET A 133 -22.07 -3.84 4.18
CA MET A 133 -21.15 -3.57 5.29
C MET A 133 -21.49 -4.45 6.50
N ASP A 134 -20.77 -5.57 6.62
CA ASP A 134 -20.85 -6.47 7.75
C ASP A 134 -19.96 -5.93 8.88
N ILE A 135 -20.58 -5.39 9.94
CA ILE A 135 -19.84 -4.93 11.12
C ILE A 135 -19.43 -6.16 11.92
N HIS A 136 -18.27 -6.73 11.60
CA HIS A 136 -17.67 -7.78 12.41
C HIS A 136 -17.12 -7.20 13.72
N ILE A 137 -17.88 -7.36 14.81
CA ILE A 137 -17.33 -7.22 16.16
C ILE A 137 -16.56 -8.52 16.45
N SER A 138 -15.24 -8.47 16.23
CA SER A 138 -14.34 -9.61 16.41
C SER A 138 -14.40 -10.11 17.85
N THR A 139 -15.07 -11.24 18.08
CA THR A 139 -15.18 -11.86 19.41
C THR A 139 -14.28 -13.10 19.48
N GLY A 140 -13.01 -12.99 19.09
CA GLY A 140 -11.94 -13.95 19.41
C GLY A 140 -12.10 -15.43 19.03
N GLU A 141 -13.15 -15.84 18.31
CA GLU A 141 -13.36 -17.21 17.82
C GLU A 141 -12.79 -17.38 16.41
N GLU A 142 -12.34 -18.60 16.09
CA GLU A 142 -11.93 -18.97 14.73
C GLU A 142 -13.14 -18.86 13.80
N SER A 143 -13.02 -18.01 12.76
CA SER A 143 -14.00 -17.83 11.69
C SER A 143 -14.33 -19.16 10.99
N ASP A 144 -15.59 -19.36 10.63
CA ASP A 144 -16.05 -20.54 9.89
C ASP A 144 -15.32 -20.60 8.53
N PRO A 145 -14.91 -21.78 8.01
CA PRO A 145 -14.40 -21.93 6.65
C PRO A 145 -15.21 -21.23 5.55
N GLU A 146 -16.54 -21.13 5.69
CA GLU A 146 -17.40 -20.36 4.77
C GLU A 146 -17.13 -18.85 4.79
N GLU A 147 -16.65 -18.33 5.91
CA GLU A 147 -16.34 -16.91 6.11
C GLU A 147 -15.12 -16.46 5.28
N TYR A 148 -14.24 -17.39 4.87
CA TYR A 148 -13.07 -17.10 4.04
C TYR A 148 -13.36 -17.03 2.54
N PHE A 149 -14.58 -17.37 2.09
CA PHE A 149 -14.97 -17.23 0.70
C PHE A 149 -15.59 -15.85 0.43
N PRO A 150 -15.41 -15.30 -0.79
CA PRO A 150 -15.84 -13.95 -1.09
C PRO A 150 -17.37 -13.87 -1.17
N LYS A 151 -17.92 -12.85 -0.53
CA LYS A 151 -19.34 -12.49 -0.67
C LYS A 151 -19.59 -11.76 -2.01
N TYR A 152 -20.85 -11.63 -2.42
CA TYR A 152 -21.25 -11.10 -3.73
C TYR A 152 -20.70 -9.71 -4.05
N GLY A 153 -20.73 -8.76 -3.11
CA GLY A 153 -20.15 -7.42 -3.25
C GLY A 153 -18.64 -7.45 -3.45
N THR A 154 -17.94 -8.41 -2.84
CA THR A 154 -16.50 -8.64 -3.07
C THR A 154 -16.26 -9.20 -4.47
N GLN A 155 -17.05 -10.19 -4.89
CA GLN A 155 -16.96 -10.77 -6.24
C GLN A 155 -17.21 -9.70 -7.33
N TYR A 156 -18.22 -8.84 -7.13
CA TYR A 156 -18.49 -7.71 -8.03
C TYR A 156 -17.36 -6.69 -8.04
N SER A 157 -16.79 -6.36 -6.87
CA SER A 157 -15.63 -5.46 -6.76
C SER A 157 -14.45 -5.95 -7.59
N TRP A 158 -14.08 -7.22 -7.46
CA TRP A 158 -13.02 -7.83 -8.26
C TRP A 158 -13.31 -7.81 -9.76
N THR A 159 -14.56 -7.99 -10.14
CA THR A 159 -15.01 -7.90 -11.53
C THR A 159 -14.79 -6.50 -12.10
N VAL A 160 -15.20 -5.47 -11.35
CA VAL A 160 -14.98 -4.06 -11.75
C VAL A 160 -13.49 -3.74 -11.82
N MET A 161 -12.71 -4.13 -10.81
CA MET A 161 -11.25 -3.93 -10.80
C MET A 161 -10.56 -4.56 -12.00
N CYS A 162 -10.99 -5.75 -12.39
CA CYS A 162 -10.42 -6.47 -13.53
C CYS A 162 -10.72 -5.77 -14.85
N LEU A 163 -11.97 -5.34 -15.04
CA LEU A 163 -12.42 -4.66 -16.26
C LEU A 163 -11.81 -3.25 -16.42
N GLU A 164 -11.57 -2.55 -15.30
CA GLU A 164 -11.04 -1.19 -15.29
C GLU A 164 -9.50 -1.12 -15.11
N ASP A 165 -8.83 -2.27 -14.92
CA ASP A 165 -7.40 -2.37 -14.57
C ASP A 165 -7.02 -1.51 -13.34
N SER A 166 -7.95 -1.39 -12.39
CA SER A 166 -7.87 -0.47 -11.24
C SER A 166 -7.35 -1.15 -9.96
N TYR A 167 -6.31 -1.97 -10.09
CA TYR A 167 -5.71 -2.72 -8.97
C TYR A 167 -5.04 -1.81 -7.92
N ASP A 168 -5.08 -2.26 -6.66
CA ASP A 168 -4.46 -1.57 -5.54
C ASP A 168 -2.93 -1.68 -5.56
N ARG A 169 -2.27 -0.77 -4.83
CA ARG A 169 -0.83 -0.81 -4.56
C ARG A 169 -0.59 -1.09 -3.09
N ARG A 170 0.40 -1.91 -2.80
CA ARG A 170 0.71 -2.34 -1.43
C ARG A 170 1.22 -1.22 -0.53
N GLY A 171 1.96 -0.26 -1.09
CA GLY A 171 2.69 0.75 -0.32
C GLY A 171 1.99 2.10 -0.26
N GLU A 172 2.27 2.85 0.82
CA GLU A 172 1.72 4.18 1.04
C GLU A 172 2.70 5.28 0.56
N PRO A 173 2.35 6.08 -0.45
CA PRO A 173 3.28 7.06 -1.01
C PRO A 173 3.62 8.21 -0.05
N MET A 174 2.82 8.43 1.01
CA MET A 174 3.05 9.49 1.99
C MET A 174 4.38 9.32 2.74
N PHE A 175 4.80 8.10 3.05
CA PHE A 175 6.08 7.87 3.74
C PHE A 175 7.29 8.22 2.86
N LEU A 176 7.20 8.05 1.53
CA LEU A 176 8.24 8.53 0.62
C LEU A 176 8.30 10.05 0.57
N PHE A 177 7.14 10.72 0.62
CA PHE A 177 7.10 12.17 0.70
C PHE A 177 7.84 12.67 1.95
N PHE A 178 7.55 12.10 3.12
CA PHE A 178 8.27 12.45 4.35
C PHE A 178 9.76 12.10 4.29
N ALA A 179 10.11 10.91 3.79
CA ALA A 179 11.51 10.56 3.58
C ALA A 179 12.23 11.55 2.64
N ALA A 180 11.58 11.99 1.56
CA ALA A 180 12.12 12.98 0.63
C ALA A 180 12.22 14.38 1.25
N LEU A 181 11.27 14.77 2.09
CA LEU A 181 11.25 16.05 2.82
C LEU A 181 12.52 16.22 3.68
N PHE A 182 13.03 15.14 4.28
CA PHE A 182 14.29 15.16 5.02
C PHE A 182 15.50 14.81 4.16
N GLY A 183 15.33 13.95 3.16
CA GLY A 183 16.39 13.47 2.26
C GLY A 183 16.93 14.53 1.32
N ILE A 184 16.07 15.35 0.71
CA ILE A 184 16.50 16.39 -0.24
C ILE A 184 17.32 17.47 0.47
N PRO A 185 16.87 18.07 1.60
CA PRO A 185 17.70 19.03 2.33
C PRO A 185 19.00 18.41 2.84
N LEU A 186 18.97 17.16 3.32
CA LEU A 186 20.16 16.45 3.77
C LEU A 186 21.18 16.27 2.63
N PHE A 187 20.72 15.86 1.45
CA PHE A 187 21.56 15.70 0.26
C PHE A 187 22.19 17.03 -0.15
N LEU A 188 21.39 18.09 -0.23
CA LEU A 188 21.87 19.43 -0.56
C LEU A 188 22.87 19.94 0.47
N ASP A 189 22.63 19.74 1.76
CA ASP A 189 23.53 20.15 2.83
C ASP A 189 24.87 19.38 2.80
N ILE A 190 24.85 18.09 2.42
CA ILE A 190 26.09 17.31 2.24
C ILE A 190 26.86 17.76 1.00
N ARG A 191 26.18 17.98 -0.13
CA ARG A 191 26.81 18.30 -1.43
C ARG A 191 27.25 19.76 -1.54
N TYR A 192 26.53 20.66 -0.87
CA TYR A 192 26.73 22.11 -0.83
C TYR A 192 26.60 22.60 0.62
N PRO A 193 27.63 22.40 1.47
CA PRO A 193 27.57 22.71 2.90
C PRO A 193 27.27 24.17 3.24
N ASP A 194 27.43 25.09 2.30
CA ASP A 194 27.23 26.51 2.53
C ASP A 194 25.91 27.02 1.95
N LEU A 195 25.17 26.18 1.22
CA LEU A 195 23.96 26.57 0.50
C LEU A 195 22.92 27.22 1.42
N PHE A 196 22.56 26.57 2.53
CA PHE A 196 21.54 27.09 3.44
C PHE A 196 22.03 28.32 4.23
N PHE A 197 23.33 28.43 4.46
CA PHE A 197 23.93 29.61 5.05
C PHE A 197 23.85 30.79 4.08
N GLU A 198 24.29 30.60 2.84
CA GLU A 198 24.23 31.61 1.80
C GLU A 198 22.79 32.06 1.51
N LEU A 199 21.84 31.13 1.36
CA LEU A 199 20.43 31.46 1.13
C LEU A 199 19.83 32.35 2.23
N ARG A 200 20.29 32.17 3.47
CA ARG A 200 19.81 32.92 4.62
C ARG A 200 20.50 34.27 4.77
N TYR A 201 21.82 34.33 4.58
CA TYR A 201 22.64 35.48 5.01
C TYR A 201 23.17 36.33 3.85
N ARG A 202 23.25 35.80 2.63
CA ARG A 202 23.79 36.51 1.45
C ARG A 202 22.96 37.71 1.00
N ARG A 203 21.72 37.85 1.52
CA ARG A 203 20.88 39.05 1.32
C ARG A 203 21.14 40.19 2.32
N TYR A 204 21.89 39.94 3.39
CA TYR A 204 21.96 40.86 4.54
C TYR A 204 23.36 41.40 4.83
N VAL A 205 24.41 40.91 4.14
CA VAL A 205 25.80 41.29 4.44
C VAL A 205 26.57 41.42 3.12
N ASP A 206 27.18 42.59 2.90
CA ASP A 206 28.18 42.81 1.84
C ASP A 206 29.56 42.37 2.35
N GLY A 207 30.11 41.28 1.79
CA GLY A 207 31.44 40.73 2.12
C GLY A 207 31.48 39.20 2.21
N ASP A 208 32.69 38.62 2.30
CA ASP A 208 32.89 37.17 2.52
C ASP A 208 32.46 36.79 3.95
N CYS A 209 31.19 36.42 4.09
CA CYS A 209 30.63 35.92 5.35
C CYS A 209 30.86 34.41 5.43
N GLU A 210 31.78 33.96 6.30
CA GLU A 210 32.04 32.55 6.52
C GLU A 210 31.16 31.97 7.66
N PRO A 211 30.70 30.71 7.56
CA PRO A 211 29.90 30.09 8.61
C PRO A 211 30.70 29.89 9.90
N SER A 212 30.12 30.30 11.04
CA SER A 212 30.76 30.13 12.35
C SER A 212 30.89 28.65 12.76
N GLU A 213 31.82 28.35 13.67
CA GLU A 213 31.96 27.01 14.26
C GLU A 213 30.66 26.51 14.91
N TYR A 214 29.91 27.43 15.53
CA TYR A 214 28.61 27.14 16.13
C TYR A 214 27.58 26.73 15.07
N TYR A 215 27.56 27.38 13.90
CA TYR A 215 26.72 26.98 12.78
C TYR A 215 27.08 25.58 12.29
N ARG A 216 28.38 25.31 12.09
CA ARG A 216 28.88 23.99 11.66
C ARG A 216 28.54 22.88 12.65
N PHE A 217 28.55 23.17 13.94
CA PHE A 217 28.14 22.24 14.97
C PHE A 217 26.66 21.83 14.81
N TRP A 218 25.75 22.80 14.67
CA TRP A 218 24.33 22.53 14.46
C TRP A 218 24.04 21.88 13.11
N GLN A 219 24.82 22.21 12.08
CA GLN A 219 24.73 21.56 10.78
C GLN A 219 24.98 20.05 10.89
N VAL A 220 25.99 19.62 11.65
CA VAL A 220 26.26 18.20 11.86
C VAL A 220 25.14 17.52 12.63
N ILE A 221 24.59 18.17 13.67
CA ILE A 221 23.44 17.63 14.43
C ILE A 221 22.23 17.48 13.52
N GLY A 222 21.92 18.51 12.72
CA GLY A 222 20.82 18.49 11.76
C GLY A 222 20.93 17.33 10.77
N ARG A 223 22.13 17.07 10.24
CA ARG A 223 22.37 15.91 9.36
C ARG A 223 22.02 14.57 10.01
N VAL A 224 22.40 14.40 11.28
CA VAL A 224 22.12 13.16 12.03
C VAL A 224 20.63 13.01 12.28
N ILE A 225 19.94 14.08 12.67
CA ILE A 225 18.49 14.06 12.91
C ILE A 225 17.74 13.73 11.62
N SER A 226 18.07 14.40 10.51
CA SER A 226 17.44 14.12 9.21
C SER A 226 17.67 12.69 8.75
N ALA A 227 18.88 12.16 8.94
CA ALA A 227 19.20 10.77 8.64
C ALA A 227 18.33 9.78 9.45
N ILE A 228 18.19 10.00 10.75
CA ILE A 228 17.34 9.17 11.61
C ILE A 228 15.88 9.27 11.17
N ALA A 229 15.39 10.48 10.87
CA ALA A 229 14.02 10.70 10.39
C ALA A 229 13.73 9.92 9.10
N ILE A 230 14.63 9.97 8.11
CA ILE A 230 14.50 9.21 6.86
C ILE A 230 14.36 7.71 7.14
N ILE A 231 15.22 7.15 7.99
CA ILE A 231 15.17 5.73 8.35
C ILE A 231 13.84 5.39 9.02
N ILE A 232 13.37 6.23 9.97
CA ILE A 232 12.09 6.02 10.65
C ILE A 232 10.93 6.01 9.65
N PHE A 233 10.85 6.98 8.73
CA PHE A 233 9.75 7.04 7.76
C PHE A 233 9.78 5.86 6.78
N LEU A 234 10.96 5.47 6.29
CA LEU A 234 11.09 4.29 5.44
C LEU A 234 10.72 3.00 6.18
N TRP A 235 11.09 2.89 7.45
CA TRP A 235 10.75 1.75 8.29
C TRP A 235 9.25 1.69 8.60
N MET A 236 8.63 2.82 8.95
CA MET A 236 7.18 2.91 9.19
C MET A 236 6.40 2.54 7.94
N GLY A 237 6.83 3.02 6.77
CA GLY A 237 6.24 2.60 5.51
C GLY A 237 6.38 1.10 5.29
N LEU A 238 7.54 0.51 5.59
CA LEU A 238 7.77 -0.92 5.40
C LEU A 238 6.94 -1.77 6.36
N LEU A 239 6.74 -1.32 7.61
CA LEU A 239 5.80 -1.95 8.56
C LEU A 239 4.34 -1.85 8.12
N ASN A 240 3.95 -0.82 7.38
CA ASN A 240 2.59 -0.73 6.84
C ASN A 240 2.36 -1.67 5.63
N ILE A 241 3.44 -2.24 5.09
CA ILE A 241 3.43 -3.13 3.92
C ILE A 241 3.46 -4.61 4.33
N VAL A 242 4.20 -4.95 5.40
CA VAL A 242 4.48 -6.33 5.87
C VAL A 242 3.47 -6.76 6.91
#